data_AF-A0A6P6S258-F1
#
_entry.id   AF-A0A6P6S258-F1
#
_cell.length_a   1.000
_cell.length_b   1.000
_cell.length_c   1.000
_cell.angle_alpha   90.00
_cell.angle_beta   90.00
_cell.angle_gamma   90.00
#
_symmetry.space_group_name_H-M   'P 1'
#
loop_
_entity.id
_entity.type
_entity.pdbx_description
1 polymer ?
#
loop_
_entity_poly.entity_id
_entity_poly.type
_entity_poly.pdbx_seq_one_letter_code
_entity_poly.pdbx_strand_id
1 'polypeptide(L)'
;MAAVGMPPHILALFQARKPLDAFPAFKSKHPRPYEGVADFVRKFESVPPPAVAPFETPKQRQIRKKRQKLLAHLQQQKRLVEEYKPLDDPKIEGDPFATLFVGKLSYETTEKKLKREFEVYGPIRRVRVVRDCEGKHRGYAFIEYERDRDMKEAYKKADGTKVDGRRVLVDVERARTVPGWLPRRLGGGRGPPRGAGKNQPDLSTIVAHINGPPTGETKERGRDRDRPREGDRDRERERERERRHRDERRRSRSRSRDKRRDDRDRERRR
;
A
#
# COMPACT_ATOMS: atom_id res chain seq x y z
N MET A 1 15.96 19.22 73.02
CA MET A 1 14.87 19.73 73.87
C MET A 1 14.82 18.85 75.11
N ALA A 2 15.18 19.39 76.27
CA ALA A 2 15.18 18.62 77.52
C ALA A 2 13.74 18.57 78.07
N ALA A 3 13.22 17.37 78.34
CA ALA A 3 11.87 17.16 78.86
C ALA A 3 11.76 17.47 80.37
N VAL A 4 12.57 18.41 80.87
CA VAL A 4 12.63 18.73 82.30
C VAL A 4 11.44 19.62 82.65
N GLY A 5 10.54 19.11 83.49
CA GLY A 5 9.36 19.85 84.00
C GLY A 5 7.98 19.39 83.50
N MET A 6 7.89 18.33 82.67
CA MET A 6 6.59 17.79 82.25
C MET A 6 6.01 16.79 83.26
N PRO A 7 4.67 16.71 83.41
CA PRO A 7 4.02 15.69 84.23
C PRO A 7 4.43 14.26 83.84
N PRO A 8 4.48 13.31 84.80
CA PRO A 8 5.05 11.98 84.58
C PRO A 8 4.34 11.17 83.48
N HIS A 9 3.04 11.39 83.28
CA HIS A 9 2.27 10.75 82.22
C HIS A 9 2.67 11.22 80.80
N ILE A 10 3.13 12.47 80.65
CA ILE A 10 3.64 13.01 79.37
C ILE A 10 5.09 12.55 79.14
N LEU A 11 5.91 12.51 80.19
CA LEU A 11 7.28 12.02 80.12
C LEU A 11 7.37 10.56 79.62
N ALA A 12 6.39 9.73 79.99
CA ALA A 12 6.32 8.34 79.54
C ALA A 12 6.22 8.19 78.00
N LEU A 13 5.64 9.18 77.31
CA LEU A 13 5.49 9.16 75.85
C LEU A 13 6.83 9.39 75.11
N PHE A 14 7.80 10.03 75.77
CA PHE A 14 9.12 10.34 75.21
C PHE A 14 10.20 9.33 75.63
N GLN A 15 9.82 8.19 76.21
CA GLN A 15 10.77 7.11 76.49
C GLN A 15 11.39 6.62 75.19
N ALA A 16 12.73 6.57 75.16
CA ALA A 16 13.46 6.08 73.99
C ALA A 16 13.07 4.62 73.72
N ARG A 17 12.97 4.27 72.43
CA ARG A 17 12.82 2.86 72.01
C ARG A 17 14.09 2.09 72.37
N LYS A 18 13.98 0.76 72.44
CA LYS A 18 15.16 -0.12 72.57
C LYS A 18 16.18 0.24 71.47
N PRO A 19 17.48 0.29 71.80
CA PRO A 19 18.52 0.59 70.81
C PRO A 19 18.42 -0.42 69.67
N LEU A 20 18.66 0.05 68.43
CA LEU A 20 18.67 -0.82 67.28
C LEU A 20 19.88 -1.76 67.35
N ASP A 21 19.68 -3.02 66.96
CA ASP A 21 20.78 -3.96 66.80
C ASP A 21 21.74 -3.46 65.71
N ALA A 22 23.03 -3.49 66.00
CA ALA A 22 24.04 -3.02 65.05
C ALA A 22 24.14 -3.99 63.86
N PHE A 23 23.69 -3.54 62.68
CA PHE A 23 23.94 -4.26 61.44
C PHE A 23 25.31 -3.87 60.88
N PRO A 24 26.14 -4.84 60.43
CA PRO A 24 27.41 -4.52 59.81
C PRO A 24 27.17 -3.70 58.54
N ALA A 25 27.94 -2.62 58.36
CA ALA A 25 27.85 -1.81 57.16
C ALA A 25 28.18 -2.66 55.91
N PHE A 26 27.35 -2.54 54.87
CA PHE A 26 27.63 -3.19 53.59
C PHE A 26 28.92 -2.63 52.99
N LYS A 27 29.98 -3.44 52.92
CA LYS A 27 31.22 -3.08 52.23
C LYS A 27 30.96 -3.02 50.72
N SER A 28 31.12 -1.85 50.09
CA SER A 28 31.05 -1.76 48.63
C SER A 28 32.18 -2.57 48.01
N LYS A 29 31.87 -3.53 47.14
CA LYS A 29 32.90 -4.22 46.35
C LYS A 29 33.52 -3.20 45.39
N HIS A 30 34.84 -3.06 45.40
CA HIS A 30 35.53 -2.28 44.36
C HIS A 30 35.28 -2.95 43.00
N PRO A 31 34.95 -2.19 41.95
CA PRO A 31 34.83 -2.75 40.61
C PRO A 31 36.18 -3.32 40.18
N ARG A 32 36.15 -4.37 39.36
CA ARG A 32 37.39 -4.87 38.74
C ARG A 32 37.99 -3.77 37.85
N PRO A 33 39.32 -3.60 37.83
CA PRO A 33 39.96 -2.65 36.94
C PRO A 33 39.69 -3.03 35.47
N TYR A 34 39.61 -2.02 34.60
CA TYR A 34 39.49 -2.25 33.16
C TYR A 34 40.76 -2.92 32.63
N GLU A 35 40.61 -4.05 31.95
CA GLU A 35 41.67 -4.71 31.19
C GLU A 35 41.71 -4.20 29.75
N GLY A 36 42.86 -4.29 29.10
CA GLY A 36 43.05 -3.82 27.73
C GLY A 36 42.66 -4.87 26.69
N VAL A 37 42.33 -4.44 25.47
CA VAL A 37 42.06 -5.39 24.36
C VAL A 37 43.32 -6.20 23.99
N ALA A 38 44.51 -5.72 24.36
CA ALA A 38 45.80 -6.38 24.13
C ALA A 38 45.87 -7.78 24.77
N ASP A 39 45.20 -7.99 25.90
CA ASP A 39 45.18 -9.28 26.61
C ASP A 39 44.47 -10.39 25.82
N PHE A 40 43.66 -10.00 24.82
CA PHE A 40 42.90 -10.90 23.96
C PHE A 40 43.62 -11.24 22.64
N VAL A 41 44.78 -10.66 22.36
CA VAL A 41 45.54 -10.91 21.11
C VAL A 41 45.88 -12.40 20.94
N ARG A 42 46.17 -13.10 22.05
CA ARG A 42 46.46 -14.54 22.06
C ARG A 42 45.25 -15.42 21.72
N LYS A 43 44.04 -14.87 21.74
CA LYS A 43 42.79 -15.58 21.44
C LYS A 43 42.37 -15.47 19.97
N PHE A 44 43.10 -14.69 19.16
CA PHE A 44 42.83 -14.61 17.72
C PHE A 44 43.34 -15.86 17.03
N GLU A 45 42.51 -16.43 16.18
CA GLU A 45 42.88 -17.55 15.32
C GLU A 45 43.92 -17.08 14.29
N SER A 46 44.91 -17.93 13.99
CA SER A 46 45.94 -17.68 12.97
C SER A 46 45.51 -18.11 11.56
N VAL A 47 44.39 -18.82 11.46
CA VAL A 47 43.80 -19.24 10.18
C VAL A 47 43.00 -18.10 9.55
N PRO A 48 43.03 -17.95 8.22
CA PRO A 48 42.23 -16.95 7.54
C PRO A 48 40.75 -17.21 7.81
N PRO A 49 39.95 -16.16 8.09
CA PRO A 49 38.54 -16.34 8.40
C PRO A 49 37.82 -17.00 7.21
N PRO A 50 36.79 -17.84 7.47
CA PRO A 50 35.98 -18.39 6.39
C PRO A 50 35.38 -17.24 5.57
N ALA A 51 35.25 -17.46 4.25
CA ALA A 51 34.66 -16.46 3.37
C ALA A 51 33.28 -16.05 3.89
N VAL A 52 33.11 -14.76 4.18
CA VAL A 52 31.85 -14.23 4.70
C VAL A 52 30.77 -14.46 3.66
N ALA A 53 29.70 -15.18 4.04
CA ALA A 53 28.55 -15.35 3.16
C ALA A 53 28.01 -13.97 2.78
N PRO A 54 27.74 -13.68 1.50
CA PRO A 54 27.27 -12.38 1.08
C PRO A 54 25.95 -12.05 1.78
N PHE A 55 25.97 -11.03 2.63
CA PHE A 55 24.79 -10.53 3.34
C PHE A 55 23.99 -9.60 2.42
N GLU A 56 22.71 -9.93 2.23
CA GLU A 56 21.80 -9.08 1.46
C GLU A 56 21.37 -7.86 2.29
N THR A 57 21.76 -6.67 1.84
CA THR A 57 21.29 -5.42 2.45
C THR A 57 19.76 -5.30 2.33
N PRO A 58 19.08 -4.58 3.24
CA PRO A 58 17.63 -4.40 3.15
C PRO A 58 17.14 -3.83 1.79
N LYS A 59 17.95 -2.97 1.16
CA LYS A 59 17.69 -2.40 -0.17
C LYS A 59 17.77 -3.46 -1.28
N GLN A 60 18.82 -4.29 -1.28
CA GLN A 60 18.94 -5.41 -2.23
C GLN A 60 17.78 -6.40 -2.08
N ARG A 61 17.39 -6.71 -0.84
CA ARG A 61 16.22 -7.56 -0.55
C ARG A 61 14.92 -7.00 -1.10
N GLN A 62 14.73 -5.68 -0.99
CA GLN A 62 13.57 -5.02 -1.57
C GLN A 62 13.57 -5.10 -3.10
N ILE A 63 14.72 -4.87 -3.74
CA ILE A 63 14.88 -4.97 -5.20
C ILE A 63 14.59 -6.40 -5.68
N ARG A 64 15.17 -7.40 -5.02
CA ARG A 64 14.94 -8.82 -5.32
C ARG A 64 13.46 -9.18 -5.23
N LYS A 65 12.79 -8.84 -4.12
CA LYS A 65 11.34 -9.08 -3.95
C LYS A 65 10.51 -8.36 -5.01
N LYS A 66 10.87 -7.13 -5.39
CA LYS A 66 10.17 -6.38 -6.44
C LYS A 66 10.34 -7.05 -7.81
N ARG A 67 11.56 -7.48 -8.16
CA ARG A 67 11.87 -8.20 -9.40
C ARG A 67 11.11 -9.53 -9.46
N GLN A 68 11.11 -10.30 -8.39
CA GLN A 68 10.39 -11.58 -8.33
C GLN A 68 8.88 -11.40 -8.52
N LYS A 69 8.27 -10.42 -7.84
CA LYS A 69 6.84 -10.10 -7.99
C LYS A 69 6.49 -9.69 -9.43
N LEU A 70 7.35 -8.89 -10.04
CA LEU A 70 7.17 -8.41 -11.41
C LEU A 70 7.27 -9.56 -12.43
N LEU A 71 8.27 -10.43 -12.29
CA LEU A 71 8.40 -11.63 -13.12
C LEU A 71 7.19 -12.54 -13.00
N ALA A 72 6.74 -12.82 -11.78
CA ALA A 72 5.54 -13.62 -11.55
C ALA A 72 4.29 -12.98 -12.18
N HIS A 73 4.13 -11.66 -12.07
CA HIS A 73 3.03 -10.94 -12.69
C HIS A 73 3.08 -11.03 -14.23
N LEU A 74 4.25 -10.85 -14.84
CA LEU A 74 4.44 -10.97 -16.29
C LEU A 74 4.14 -12.40 -16.79
N GLN A 75 4.60 -13.42 -16.07
CA GLN A 75 4.32 -14.82 -16.41
C GLN A 75 2.82 -15.12 -16.32
N GLN A 76 2.16 -14.67 -15.25
CA GLN A 76 0.72 -14.78 -15.10
C GLN A 76 -0.03 -14.05 -16.23
N GLN A 77 0.40 -12.84 -16.56
CA GLN A 77 -0.22 -12.04 -17.62
C GLN A 77 -0.06 -12.71 -18.99
N LYS A 78 1.11 -13.28 -19.30
CA LYS A 78 1.36 -14.06 -20.52
C LYS A 78 0.37 -15.23 -20.63
N ARG A 79 0.23 -16.02 -19.56
CA ARG A 79 -0.74 -17.13 -19.51
C ARG A 79 -2.17 -16.65 -19.76
N LEU A 80 -2.59 -15.56 -19.09
CA LEU A 80 -3.94 -15.02 -19.24
C LEU A 80 -4.20 -14.43 -20.64
N VAL A 81 -3.17 -13.94 -21.33
CA VAL A 81 -3.26 -13.50 -22.73
C VAL A 81 -3.42 -14.68 -23.67
N GLU A 82 -2.64 -15.74 -23.49
CA GLU A 82 -2.75 -16.98 -24.27
C GLU A 82 -4.13 -17.65 -24.12
N GLU A 83 -4.71 -17.58 -22.92
CA GLU A 83 -6.05 -18.09 -22.63
C GLU A 83 -7.18 -17.20 -23.19
N TYR A 84 -6.91 -15.93 -23.47
CA TYR A 84 -7.94 -14.97 -23.87
C TYR A 84 -8.34 -15.12 -25.33
N LYS A 85 -9.45 -15.82 -25.56
CA LYS A 85 -10.08 -15.98 -26.88
C LYS A 85 -11.48 -15.37 -26.88
N PRO A 86 -11.65 -14.12 -27.37
CA PRO A 86 -12.93 -13.42 -27.32
C PRO A 86 -13.98 -14.00 -28.28
N LEU A 87 -13.57 -14.77 -29.29
CA LEU A 87 -14.48 -15.40 -30.26
C LEU A 87 -15.17 -16.65 -29.68
N ASP A 88 -14.56 -17.30 -28.70
CA ASP A 88 -15.05 -18.56 -28.11
C ASP A 88 -15.88 -18.33 -26.83
N ASP A 89 -16.09 -17.08 -26.39
CA ASP A 89 -16.82 -16.79 -25.14
C ASP A 89 -18.35 -16.92 -25.36
N PRO A 90 -19.04 -17.88 -24.71
CA PRO A 90 -20.47 -18.11 -24.90
C PRO A 90 -21.33 -16.92 -24.45
N LYS A 91 -20.78 -16.00 -23.65
CA LYS A 91 -21.52 -14.81 -23.21
C LYS A 91 -21.57 -13.73 -24.29
N ILE A 92 -20.68 -13.81 -25.28
CA ILE A 92 -20.57 -12.85 -26.37
C ILE A 92 -21.20 -13.50 -27.60
N GLU A 93 -22.29 -12.90 -28.09
CA GLU A 93 -23.00 -13.39 -29.26
C GLU A 93 -23.26 -12.21 -30.20
N GLY A 94 -23.74 -12.50 -31.42
CA GLY A 94 -24.13 -11.46 -32.38
C GLY A 94 -22.97 -10.88 -33.20
N ASP A 95 -23.29 -9.91 -34.04
CA ASP A 95 -22.33 -9.29 -34.96
C ASP A 95 -21.44 -8.27 -34.22
N PRO A 96 -20.11 -8.45 -34.19
CA PRO A 96 -19.21 -7.49 -33.58
C PRO A 96 -19.21 -6.11 -34.26
N PHE A 97 -19.56 -6.01 -35.54
CA PHE A 97 -19.63 -4.73 -36.26
C PHE A 97 -20.94 -3.97 -36.01
N ALA A 98 -21.97 -4.62 -35.48
CA ALA A 98 -23.21 -3.99 -35.05
C ALA A 98 -23.25 -3.78 -33.51
N THR A 99 -22.17 -4.09 -32.80
CA THR A 99 -22.09 -4.00 -31.33
C THR A 99 -21.35 -2.75 -30.86
N LEU A 100 -22.04 -1.95 -30.06
CA LEU A 100 -21.54 -0.75 -29.39
C LEU A 100 -21.07 -1.08 -27.96
N PHE A 101 -19.89 -0.59 -27.58
CA PHE A 101 -19.40 -0.61 -26.22
C PHE A 101 -19.76 0.70 -25.51
N VAL A 102 -20.40 0.60 -24.35
CA VAL A 102 -20.73 1.76 -23.50
C VAL A 102 -20.07 1.59 -22.14
N GLY A 103 -19.10 2.45 -21.83
CA GLY A 103 -18.37 2.47 -20.57
C GLY A 103 -18.68 3.70 -19.71
N LYS A 104 -18.13 3.71 -18.47
CA LYS A 104 -18.34 4.76 -17.47
C LYS A 104 -19.81 4.98 -17.07
N LEU A 105 -20.63 3.94 -17.19
CA LEU A 105 -22.04 3.98 -16.76
C LEU A 105 -22.16 4.16 -15.24
N SER A 106 -23.29 4.72 -14.79
CA SER A 106 -23.64 4.70 -13.37
C SER A 106 -23.96 3.27 -12.95
N TYR A 107 -23.67 2.92 -11.70
CA TYR A 107 -23.95 1.59 -11.16
C TYR A 107 -25.45 1.34 -10.94
N GLU A 108 -26.25 2.41 -10.92
CA GLU A 108 -27.71 2.38 -10.79
C GLU A 108 -28.42 2.24 -12.14
N THR A 109 -27.69 2.40 -13.25
CA THR A 109 -28.27 2.35 -14.58
C THR A 109 -28.71 0.93 -14.92
N THR A 110 -30.01 0.76 -15.19
CA THR A 110 -30.59 -0.52 -15.58
C THR A 110 -30.55 -0.73 -17.09
N GLU A 111 -30.66 -1.98 -17.51
CA GLU A 111 -30.71 -2.35 -18.94
C GLU A 111 -31.86 -1.66 -19.68
N LYS A 112 -33.04 -1.56 -19.04
CA LYS A 112 -34.22 -0.88 -19.61
C LYS A 112 -33.95 0.61 -19.86
N LYS A 113 -33.26 1.29 -18.95
CA LYS A 113 -32.85 2.69 -19.14
C LYS A 113 -31.88 2.83 -20.30
N LEU A 114 -30.86 1.97 -20.36
CA LEU A 114 -29.91 1.98 -21.49
C LEU A 114 -30.61 1.76 -22.82
N LYS A 115 -31.54 0.81 -22.89
CA LYS A 115 -32.32 0.57 -24.11
C LYS A 115 -33.03 1.86 -24.52
N ARG A 116 -33.79 2.49 -23.63
CA ARG A 116 -34.53 3.73 -23.93
C ARG A 116 -33.64 4.89 -24.39
N GLU A 117 -32.48 5.08 -23.77
CA GLU A 117 -31.55 6.18 -24.13
C GLU A 117 -30.85 5.94 -25.48
N PHE A 118 -30.54 4.69 -25.81
CA PHE A 118 -29.79 4.32 -27.01
C PHE A 118 -30.67 3.90 -28.21
N GLU A 119 -31.96 3.69 -27.99
CA GLU A 119 -32.96 3.37 -29.02
C GLU A 119 -33.23 4.57 -29.95
N VAL A 120 -32.89 5.78 -29.52
CA VAL A 120 -32.98 7.02 -30.32
C VAL A 120 -32.15 6.94 -31.61
N TYR A 121 -31.07 6.15 -31.61
CA TYR A 121 -30.17 6.02 -32.77
C TYR A 121 -30.58 4.88 -33.72
N GLY A 122 -31.45 3.97 -33.29
CA GLY A 122 -31.91 2.85 -34.10
C GLY A 122 -32.43 1.67 -33.29
N PRO A 123 -33.06 0.68 -33.96
CA PRO A 123 -33.59 -0.51 -33.32
C PRO A 123 -32.48 -1.37 -32.69
N ILE A 124 -32.66 -1.68 -31.41
CA ILE A 124 -31.72 -2.47 -30.61
C ILE A 124 -32.16 -3.94 -30.61
N ARG A 125 -31.25 -4.83 -31.02
CA ARG A 125 -31.43 -6.28 -30.98
C ARG A 125 -31.21 -6.84 -29.59
N ARG A 126 -30.12 -6.45 -28.92
CA ARG A 126 -29.77 -6.96 -27.58
C ARG A 126 -29.02 -5.92 -26.77
N VAL A 127 -29.29 -5.87 -25.47
CA VAL A 127 -28.48 -5.15 -24.49
C VAL A 127 -27.89 -6.14 -23.51
N ARG A 128 -26.61 -6.00 -23.18
CA ARG A 128 -25.94 -6.82 -22.17
C ARG A 128 -25.14 -5.93 -21.24
N VAL A 129 -25.63 -5.79 -20.00
CA VAL A 129 -24.89 -5.11 -18.94
C VAL A 129 -23.94 -6.09 -18.26
N VAL A 130 -22.64 -5.78 -18.22
CA VAL A 130 -21.67 -6.71 -17.64
C VAL A 130 -21.65 -6.57 -16.12
N ARG A 131 -21.88 -7.71 -15.47
CA ARG A 131 -21.88 -7.87 -14.02
C ARG A 131 -20.70 -8.71 -13.56
N ASP A 132 -20.30 -8.52 -12.31
CA ASP A 132 -19.31 -9.37 -11.66
C ASP A 132 -19.91 -10.71 -11.22
N CYS A 133 -19.09 -11.62 -10.72
CA CYS A 133 -19.56 -12.89 -10.14
C CYS A 133 -20.53 -12.67 -8.97
N GLU A 134 -20.40 -11.56 -8.24
CA GLU A 134 -21.31 -11.13 -7.17
C GLU A 134 -22.60 -10.44 -7.68
N GLY A 135 -22.82 -10.36 -9.00
CA GLY A 135 -23.98 -9.70 -9.61
C GLY A 135 -23.92 -8.17 -9.67
N LYS A 136 -22.90 -7.56 -9.07
CA LYS A 136 -22.65 -6.11 -9.10
C LYS A 136 -22.32 -5.61 -10.50
N HIS A 137 -22.87 -4.46 -10.88
CA HIS A 137 -22.60 -3.82 -12.18
C HIS A 137 -21.13 -3.41 -12.29
N ARG A 138 -20.44 -3.74 -13.40
CA ARG A 138 -19.05 -3.31 -13.65
C ARG A 138 -18.94 -1.92 -14.30
N GLY A 139 -20.07 -1.25 -14.55
CA GLY A 139 -20.13 0.10 -15.12
C GLY A 139 -19.86 0.16 -16.63
N TYR A 140 -20.10 -0.93 -17.35
CA TYR A 140 -20.10 -0.97 -18.81
C TYR A 140 -21.12 -1.99 -19.35
N ALA A 141 -21.54 -1.78 -20.59
CA ALA A 141 -22.50 -2.61 -21.30
C ALA A 141 -22.12 -2.73 -22.79
N PHE A 142 -22.69 -3.75 -23.43
CA PHE A 142 -22.65 -3.95 -24.88
C PHE A 142 -24.07 -3.84 -25.43
N ILE A 143 -24.24 -3.11 -26.52
CA ILE A 143 -25.53 -2.90 -27.19
C ILE A 143 -25.37 -3.35 -28.63
N GLU A 144 -26.09 -4.40 -29.02
CA GLU A 144 -26.15 -4.89 -30.39
C GLU A 144 -27.35 -4.23 -31.10
N TYR A 145 -27.09 -3.53 -32.19
CA TYR A 145 -28.12 -2.96 -33.06
C TYR A 145 -28.52 -3.97 -34.14
N GLU A 146 -29.71 -3.78 -34.73
CA GLU A 146 -30.11 -4.59 -35.89
C GLU A 146 -29.29 -4.24 -37.14
N ARG A 147 -28.83 -3.00 -37.25
CA ARG A 147 -28.07 -2.50 -38.42
C ARG A 147 -26.74 -1.89 -37.98
N ASP A 148 -25.71 -2.11 -38.79
CA ASP A 148 -24.36 -1.55 -38.58
C ASP A 148 -24.33 -0.01 -38.68
N ARG A 149 -25.20 0.56 -39.52
CA ARG A 149 -25.33 2.01 -39.73
C ARG A 149 -25.75 2.72 -38.44
N ASP A 150 -26.70 2.14 -37.71
CA ASP A 150 -27.27 2.71 -36.49
C ASP A 150 -26.22 2.70 -35.36
N MET A 151 -25.42 1.61 -35.27
CA MET A 151 -24.27 1.53 -34.37
C MET A 151 -23.25 2.64 -34.68
N LYS A 152 -22.90 2.84 -35.95
CA LYS A 152 -21.97 3.91 -36.37
C LYS A 152 -22.49 5.30 -36.07
N GLU A 153 -23.79 5.52 -36.18
CA GLU A 153 -24.43 6.78 -35.81
C GLU A 153 -24.39 7.02 -34.30
N ALA A 154 -24.73 6.00 -33.51
CA ALA A 154 -24.62 6.03 -32.05
C ALA A 154 -23.18 6.30 -31.60
N TYR A 155 -22.18 5.67 -32.24
CA TYR A 155 -20.76 5.92 -31.94
C TYR A 155 -20.37 7.39 -32.11
N LYS A 156 -20.89 8.07 -33.14
CA LYS A 156 -20.57 9.49 -33.40
C LYS A 156 -21.29 10.45 -32.47
N LYS A 157 -22.55 10.17 -32.13
CA LYS A 157 -23.43 11.11 -31.42
C LYS A 157 -23.55 10.84 -29.91
N ALA A 158 -23.43 9.59 -29.48
CA ALA A 158 -23.70 9.20 -28.10
C ALA A 158 -22.50 9.37 -27.16
N ASP A 159 -21.27 9.56 -27.67
CA ASP A 159 -20.10 9.74 -26.81
C ASP A 159 -20.21 11.00 -25.96
N GLY A 160 -19.98 10.87 -24.64
CA GLY A 160 -20.04 11.98 -23.70
C GLY A 160 -21.45 12.43 -23.29
N THR A 161 -22.50 11.75 -23.75
CA THR A 161 -23.89 11.92 -23.28
C THR A 161 -24.01 11.63 -21.78
N LYS A 162 -24.96 12.27 -21.09
CA LYS A 162 -25.16 12.09 -19.64
C LYS A 162 -26.28 11.10 -19.40
N VAL A 163 -25.96 9.96 -18.80
CA VAL A 163 -26.93 8.95 -18.33
C VAL A 163 -26.85 8.89 -16.81
N ASP A 164 -27.99 9.07 -16.13
CA ASP A 164 -28.08 9.13 -14.66
C ASP A 164 -27.02 10.06 -14.03
N GLY A 165 -26.83 11.25 -14.61
CA GLY A 165 -25.89 12.27 -14.14
C GLY A 165 -24.41 12.02 -14.48
N ARG A 166 -24.07 10.91 -15.15
CA ARG A 166 -22.69 10.55 -15.50
C ARG A 166 -22.45 10.58 -17.00
N ARG A 167 -21.34 11.20 -17.44
CA ARG A 167 -20.92 11.18 -18.84
C ARG A 167 -20.41 9.80 -19.23
N VAL A 168 -21.08 9.17 -20.19
CA VAL A 168 -20.73 7.84 -20.70
C VAL A 168 -19.59 7.95 -21.70
N LEU A 169 -18.83 6.87 -21.84
CA LEU A 169 -17.83 6.70 -22.89
C LEU A 169 -18.38 5.69 -23.89
N VAL A 170 -18.42 6.06 -25.15
CA VAL A 170 -18.90 5.17 -26.22
C VAL A 170 -17.72 4.76 -27.10
N ASP A 171 -17.64 3.47 -27.43
CA ASP A 171 -16.64 2.93 -28.35
C ASP A 171 -17.24 1.78 -29.17
N VAL A 172 -16.53 1.35 -30.21
CA VAL A 172 -16.87 0.11 -30.92
C VAL A 172 -16.43 -1.12 -30.12
N GLU A 173 -17.02 -2.28 -30.37
CA GLU A 173 -16.56 -3.52 -29.75
C GLU A 173 -15.19 -3.97 -30.30
N ARG A 174 -14.13 -3.56 -29.63
CA ARG A 174 -12.75 -3.82 -30.09
C ARG A 174 -12.28 -5.28 -29.92
N ALA A 175 -12.90 -6.04 -29.02
CA ALA A 175 -12.45 -7.39 -28.66
C ALA A 175 -12.44 -8.37 -29.84
N ARG A 176 -13.46 -8.30 -30.69
CA ARG A 176 -13.61 -9.16 -31.87
C ARG A 176 -13.26 -8.44 -33.19
N THR A 177 -13.22 -7.11 -33.21
CA THR A 177 -12.98 -6.33 -34.44
C THR A 177 -11.54 -5.88 -34.66
N VAL A 178 -10.78 -5.58 -33.59
CA VAL A 178 -9.44 -4.98 -33.72
C VAL A 178 -8.36 -6.04 -33.46
N PRO A 179 -7.47 -6.34 -34.43
CA PRO A 179 -6.41 -7.30 -34.24
C PRO A 179 -5.43 -6.81 -33.16
N GLY A 180 -4.97 -7.73 -32.30
CA GLY A 180 -4.06 -7.42 -31.20
C GLY A 180 -4.69 -6.63 -30.04
N TRP A 181 -6.01 -6.42 -30.04
CA TRP A 181 -6.68 -5.75 -28.93
C TRP A 181 -6.68 -6.62 -27.67
N LEU A 182 -6.15 -6.06 -26.58
CA LEU A 182 -6.19 -6.68 -25.25
C LEU A 182 -7.01 -5.82 -24.29
N PRO A 183 -7.84 -6.43 -23.42
CA PRO A 183 -8.53 -5.72 -22.35
C PRO A 183 -7.56 -5.24 -21.27
N ARG A 184 -7.99 -4.27 -20.46
CA ARG A 184 -7.18 -3.65 -19.38
C ARG A 184 -6.58 -4.64 -18.38
N ARG A 185 -7.31 -5.72 -18.06
CA ARG A 185 -6.83 -6.77 -17.14
C ARG A 185 -5.60 -7.53 -17.64
N LEU A 186 -5.33 -7.45 -18.94
CA LEU A 186 -4.21 -8.10 -19.64
C LEU A 186 -3.14 -7.09 -20.07
N GLY A 187 -3.14 -5.88 -19.50
CA GLY A 187 -2.16 -4.83 -19.79
C GLY A 187 -2.44 -3.99 -21.04
N GLY A 188 -3.55 -4.23 -21.74
CA GLY A 188 -4.00 -3.39 -22.84
C GLY A 188 -5.04 -2.34 -22.42
N GLY A 189 -6.03 -2.16 -23.29
CA GLY A 189 -7.16 -1.27 -23.10
C GLY A 189 -6.86 0.18 -23.45
N ARG A 190 -7.90 0.90 -23.86
CA ARG A 190 -7.79 2.29 -24.31
C ARG A 190 -7.82 3.27 -23.15
N GLY A 191 -6.89 4.22 -23.14
CA GLY A 191 -6.75 5.26 -22.14
C GLY A 191 -5.87 4.85 -20.94
N PRO A 192 -5.40 5.81 -20.14
CA PRO A 192 -4.42 5.56 -19.09
C PRO A 192 -4.92 4.51 -18.07
N PRO A 193 -4.02 3.72 -17.46
CA PRO A 193 -4.38 2.82 -16.38
C PRO A 193 -4.97 3.62 -15.20
N ARG A 194 -6.00 3.07 -14.53
CA ARG A 194 -6.56 3.72 -13.34
C ARG A 194 -5.48 3.80 -12.26
N GLY A 195 -5.18 5.01 -11.79
CA GLY A 195 -4.16 5.24 -10.76
C GLY A 195 -2.71 5.30 -11.28
N ALA A 196 -2.47 5.26 -12.59
CA ALA A 196 -1.14 5.51 -13.13
C ALA A 196 -0.81 7.00 -13.12
N GLY A 197 0.06 7.42 -12.21
CA GLY A 197 0.77 8.70 -12.32
C GLY A 197 1.65 8.71 -13.58
N LYS A 198 1.95 9.91 -14.10
CA LYS A 198 2.63 10.17 -15.38
C LYS A 198 4.04 9.54 -15.57
N ASN A 199 4.57 8.83 -14.58
CA ASN A 199 5.92 8.28 -14.57
C ASN A 199 5.93 6.79 -14.18
N GLN A 200 5.44 5.91 -15.05
CA GLN A 200 5.80 4.49 -14.95
C GLN A 200 6.95 4.19 -15.92
N PRO A 201 7.98 3.45 -15.48
CA PRO A 201 8.96 2.89 -16.39
C PRO A 201 8.24 1.95 -17.37
N ASP A 202 8.55 2.09 -18.65
CA ASP A 202 7.99 1.26 -19.71
C ASP A 202 8.25 -0.22 -19.40
N LEU A 203 7.20 -1.05 -19.49
CA LEU A 203 7.30 -2.50 -19.31
C LEU A 203 8.34 -3.09 -20.28
N SER A 204 8.53 -2.50 -21.46
CA SER A 204 9.57 -2.87 -22.42
C SER A 204 10.98 -2.69 -21.85
N THR A 205 11.23 -1.59 -21.12
CA THR A 205 12.51 -1.27 -20.49
C THR A 205 12.81 -2.26 -19.36
N ILE A 206 11.78 -2.64 -18.60
CA ILE A 206 11.89 -3.62 -17.53
C ILE A 206 12.23 -5.01 -18.07
N VAL A 207 11.59 -5.44 -19.16
CA VAL A 207 11.83 -6.76 -19.78
C VAL A 207 13.21 -6.82 -20.44
N ALA A 208 13.67 -5.74 -21.08
CA ALA A 208 15.03 -5.66 -21.64
C ALA A 208 16.12 -5.81 -20.56
N HIS A 209 15.92 -5.25 -19.36
CA HIS A 209 16.84 -5.43 -18.23
C HIS A 209 16.79 -6.83 -17.59
N ILE A 210 15.77 -7.64 -17.92
CA ILE A 210 15.60 -9.00 -17.38
C ILE A 210 16.28 -10.05 -18.27
N ASN A 211 16.26 -9.86 -19.60
CA ASN A 211 16.79 -10.82 -20.57
C ASN A 211 18.23 -10.52 -21.03
N GLY A 212 18.75 -9.32 -20.76
CA GLY A 212 20.17 -9.01 -21.02
C GLY A 212 21.08 -9.58 -19.92
N PRO A 213 22.33 -9.99 -20.24
CA PRO A 213 23.34 -10.17 -19.21
C PRO A 213 23.46 -8.86 -18.40
N PRO A 214 23.89 -8.91 -17.13
CA PRO A 214 24.18 -7.69 -16.37
C PRO A 214 25.44 -7.05 -16.98
N THR A 215 25.30 -6.40 -18.14
CA THR A 215 26.36 -5.54 -18.68
C THR A 215 26.49 -4.38 -17.70
N GLY A 216 27.57 -4.42 -16.92
CA GLY A 216 28.18 -3.20 -16.42
C GLY A 216 28.38 -2.25 -17.59
N GLU A 217 28.23 -0.96 -17.32
CA GLU A 217 28.43 0.14 -18.27
C GLU A 217 27.28 0.41 -19.26
N THR A 218 26.12 0.84 -18.74
CA THR A 218 25.43 1.95 -19.40
C THR A 218 25.99 3.25 -18.83
N LYS A 219 26.88 3.88 -19.60
CA LYS A 219 27.31 5.28 -19.43
C LYS A 219 26.09 6.14 -19.11
N GLU A 220 26.02 6.59 -17.86
CA GLU A 220 25.16 7.68 -17.43
C GLU A 220 25.54 8.92 -18.25
N ARG A 221 24.83 9.16 -19.35
CA ARG A 221 24.73 10.52 -19.88
C ARG A 221 23.83 11.29 -18.93
N GLY A 222 24.48 12.14 -18.15
CA GLY A 222 23.89 12.95 -17.09
C GLY A 222 22.58 13.60 -17.50
N ARG A 223 21.58 13.41 -16.63
CA ARG A 223 20.62 14.45 -16.29
C ARG A 223 20.45 14.42 -14.78
N ASP A 224 21.18 15.32 -14.13
CA ASP A 224 20.98 15.78 -12.76
C ASP A 224 19.51 15.72 -12.34
N ARG A 225 19.13 14.68 -11.61
CA ARG A 225 17.84 14.61 -10.91
C ARG A 225 17.92 13.93 -9.54
N ASP A 226 19.07 14.01 -8.88
CA ASP A 226 19.17 13.86 -7.41
C ASP A 226 18.71 15.13 -6.68
N ARG A 227 17.60 15.72 -7.15
CA ARG A 227 16.81 16.65 -6.34
C ARG A 227 15.61 15.86 -5.83
N PRO A 228 15.51 15.56 -4.52
CA PRO A 228 14.30 14.97 -3.95
C PRO A 228 13.13 15.88 -4.34
N ARG A 229 12.16 15.34 -5.08
CA ARG A 229 10.93 16.09 -5.39
C ARG A 229 10.28 16.46 -4.06
N GLU A 230 9.89 17.74 -3.91
CA GLU A 230 9.27 18.27 -2.69
C GLU A 230 8.19 17.35 -2.12
N GLY A 231 7.38 16.71 -2.98
CA GLY A 231 6.33 15.79 -2.55
C GLY A 231 6.78 14.49 -1.85
N ASP A 232 8.02 14.00 -2.07
CA ASP A 232 8.54 12.85 -1.31
C ASP A 232 9.12 13.26 0.04
N ARG A 233 9.69 14.48 0.14
CA ARG A 233 10.03 15.09 1.44
C ARG A 233 8.77 15.38 2.25
N ASP A 234 7.69 15.80 1.60
CA ASP A 234 6.42 16.06 2.26
C ASP A 234 5.78 14.79 2.81
N ARG A 235 5.78 13.69 2.05
CA ARG A 235 5.30 12.39 2.55
C ARG A 235 6.15 11.85 3.70
N GLU A 236 7.47 12.03 3.64
CA GLU A 236 8.34 11.59 4.72
C GLU A 236 8.13 12.45 5.97
N ARG A 237 7.98 13.78 5.82
CA ARG A 237 7.59 14.70 6.89
C ARG A 237 6.21 14.40 7.46
N GLU A 238 5.25 14.01 6.64
CA GLU A 238 3.89 13.66 7.07
C GLU A 238 3.89 12.36 7.88
N ARG A 239 4.64 11.34 7.43
CA ARG A 239 4.87 10.11 8.19
C ARG A 239 5.62 10.35 9.49
N GLU A 240 6.58 11.26 9.50
CA GLU A 240 7.31 11.64 10.71
C GLU A 240 6.42 12.41 11.69
N ARG A 241 5.56 13.31 11.18
CA ARG A 241 4.53 14.00 11.97
C ARG A 241 3.53 13.02 12.57
N GLU A 242 3.03 12.05 11.81
CA GLU A 242 2.14 11.01 12.33
C GLU A 242 2.80 10.16 13.42
N ARG A 243 4.08 9.80 13.25
CA ARG A 243 4.86 9.09 14.27
C ARG A 243 5.00 9.91 15.55
N ARG A 244 5.41 11.18 15.44
CA ARG A 244 5.50 12.10 16.59
C ARG A 244 4.16 12.28 17.29
N HIS A 245 3.07 12.44 16.54
CA HIS A 245 1.73 12.61 17.10
C HIS A 245 1.22 11.34 17.81
N ARG A 246 1.60 10.15 17.32
CA ARG A 246 1.33 8.87 17.98
C ARG A 246 2.12 8.71 19.27
N ASP A 247 3.39 9.11 19.28
CA ASP A 247 4.24 9.05 20.49
C ASP A 247 3.82 10.07 21.56
N GLU A 248 3.39 11.27 21.16
CA GLU A 248 2.80 12.26 22.08
C GLU A 248 1.49 11.78 22.69
N ARG A 249 0.60 11.15 21.90
CA ARG A 249 -0.63 10.51 22.42
C ARG A 249 -0.33 9.38 23.39
N ARG A 250 0.76 8.63 23.18
CA ARG A 250 1.21 7.59 24.13
C ARG A 250 1.75 8.21 25.42
N ARG A 251 2.60 9.24 25.34
CA ARG A 251 3.14 9.95 26.52
C ARG A 251 2.05 10.64 27.35
N SER A 252 1.06 11.26 26.70
CA SER A 252 -0.06 11.91 27.40
C SER A 252 -0.99 10.89 28.09
N ARG A 253 -1.25 9.73 27.46
CA ARG A 253 -1.96 8.63 28.13
C ARG A 253 -1.20 8.08 29.34
N SER A 254 0.13 7.97 29.29
CA SER A 254 0.92 7.56 30.45
C SER A 254 0.85 8.59 31.59
N ARG A 255 1.02 9.88 31.29
CA ARG A 255 0.90 10.97 32.29
C ARG A 255 -0.49 11.05 32.93
N SER A 256 -1.56 10.82 32.18
CA SER A 256 -2.92 10.75 32.75
C SER A 256 -3.13 9.52 33.63
N ARG A 257 -2.41 8.42 33.37
CA ARG A 257 -2.47 7.21 34.18
C ARG A 257 -1.71 7.37 35.50
N ASP A 258 -0.58 8.08 35.48
CA ASP A 258 0.20 8.41 36.68
C ASP A 258 -0.53 9.42 37.57
N LYS A 259 -1.13 10.48 37.01
CA LYS A 259 -1.96 11.42 37.79
C LYS A 259 -3.14 10.74 38.49
N ARG A 260 -3.83 9.81 37.82
CA ARG A 260 -4.92 9.02 38.41
C ARG A 260 -4.45 8.04 39.49
N ARG A 261 -3.15 7.72 39.53
CA ARG A 261 -2.53 6.89 40.57
C ARG A 261 -2.21 7.74 41.80
N ASP A 262 -1.60 8.92 41.58
CA ASP A 262 -1.30 9.89 42.64
C ASP A 262 -2.56 10.41 43.35
N ASP A 263 -3.65 10.67 42.61
CA ASP A 263 -4.91 11.13 43.21
C ASP A 263 -5.57 10.03 44.08
N ARG A 264 -5.49 8.76 43.66
CA ARG A 264 -5.97 7.61 44.46
C ARG A 264 -5.13 7.37 45.72
N ASP A 265 -3.82 7.57 45.63
CA ASP A 265 -2.93 7.41 46.79
C ASP A 265 -3.07 8.56 47.78
N ARG A 266 -3.49 9.75 47.33
CA ARG A 266 -3.89 10.88 48.19
C ARG A 266 -5.22 10.64 48.91
N GLU A 267 -6.22 10.06 48.23
CA GLU A 267 -7.51 9.70 48.85
C GLU A 267 -7.38 8.59 49.91
N ARG A 268 -6.40 7.68 49.78
CA ARG A 268 -6.12 6.64 50.78
C ARG A 268 -5.36 7.12 52.03
N ARG A 269 -4.87 8.36 52.03
CA ARG A 269 -4.07 8.95 53.13
C ARG A 269 -4.82 10.03 53.92
N ARG A 270 -6.09 10.28 53.60
CA ARG A 270 -7.02 11.08 54.40
C ARG A 270 -8.02 10.14 55.07
#